data_AF-B1KDH9-F1
#
_entry.id   AF-B1KDH9-F1
#
_cell.length_a   1.000
_cell.length_b   1.000
_cell.length_c   1.000
_cell.angle_alpha   90.00
_cell.angle_beta   90.00
_cell.angle_gamma   90.00
#
_symmetry.space_group_name_H-M   'P 1'
#
loop_
_entity.id
_entity.type
_entity.pdbx_description
1 polymer ?
#
loop_
_entity_poly.entity_id
_entity_poly.type
_entity_poly.pdbx_seq_one_letter_code
_entity_poly.pdbx_strand_id
1 'polypeptide(L)'
;MNPKELTAMTETSSKPNISKQALIDTLNAWGASSITAEQLQDWMVTHYDPDETDIGLGEPEWTVEAMNIVMNEYEIAKLAKFRLENFQLAIDFIKADESRFNQTRHLFLREGFSD
;
A
#
# COMPACT_ATOMS: atom_id res chain seq x y z
N MET A 1 -12.92 5.32 -49.57
CA MET A 1 -12.67 5.31 -48.11
C MET A 1 -12.89 3.90 -47.60
N ASN A 2 -11.88 3.31 -46.97
CA ASN A 2 -11.90 1.93 -46.50
C ASN A 2 -12.36 1.92 -45.03
N PRO A 3 -13.41 1.18 -44.64
CA PRO A 3 -13.98 1.22 -43.28
C PRO A 3 -13.11 0.58 -42.18
N LYS A 4 -11.81 0.33 -42.44
CA LYS A 4 -10.89 -0.36 -41.51
C LYS A 4 -10.03 0.58 -40.66
N GLU A 5 -10.16 1.90 -40.81
CA GLU A 5 -9.34 2.89 -40.10
C GLU A 5 -10.10 3.66 -39.00
N LEU A 6 -11.22 3.14 -38.49
CA LEU A 6 -12.01 3.82 -37.44
C LEU A 6 -12.10 3.04 -36.11
N THR A 7 -11.18 2.12 -35.86
CA THR A 7 -11.14 1.35 -34.60
C THR A 7 -9.72 1.28 -34.04
N ALA A 8 -9.11 2.45 -33.83
CA ALA A 8 -7.81 2.53 -33.17
C ALA A 8 -7.67 3.83 -32.37
N MET A 9 -8.60 4.11 -31.45
CA MET A 9 -8.38 5.12 -30.41
C MET A 9 -9.03 4.65 -29.10
N THR A 10 -8.20 4.62 -28.05
CA THR A 10 -8.46 4.36 -26.63
C THR A 10 -8.68 2.90 -26.20
N GLU A 11 -7.66 2.05 -26.37
CA GLU A 11 -7.28 1.16 -25.25
C GLU A 11 -6.45 2.00 -24.28
N THR A 12 -7.12 2.69 -23.35
CA THR A 12 -6.42 3.11 -22.13
C THR A 12 -6.18 1.84 -21.34
N SER A 13 -5.00 1.21 -21.51
CA SER A 13 -4.52 0.23 -20.53
C SER A 13 -4.33 1.02 -19.24
N SER A 14 -5.37 1.04 -18.39
CA SER A 14 -5.30 1.71 -17.11
C SER A 14 -4.28 0.93 -16.28
N LYS A 15 -3.25 1.63 -15.82
CA LYS A 15 -2.30 1.12 -14.83
C LYS A 15 -3.09 0.46 -13.67
N PRO A 16 -2.73 -0.73 -13.19
CA PRO A 16 -3.37 -1.33 -12.02
C PRO A 16 -3.31 -0.34 -10.85
N ASN A 17 -4.30 -0.39 -9.96
CA ASN A 17 -4.35 0.51 -8.80
C ASN A 17 -4.57 -0.25 -7.49
N ILE A 18 -3.75 0.05 -6.50
CA ILE A 18 -3.97 -0.40 -5.12
C ILE A 18 -4.77 0.65 -4.38
N SER A 19 -6.01 0.30 -4.04
CA SER A 19 -6.87 1.16 -3.22
C SER A 19 -6.44 1.15 -1.76
N LYS A 20 -6.77 2.23 -1.05
CA LYS A 20 -6.59 2.32 0.41
C LYS A 20 -7.23 1.14 1.14
N GLN A 21 -8.41 0.73 0.72
CA GLN A 21 -9.14 -0.36 1.35
C GLN A 21 -8.44 -1.71 1.14
N ALA A 22 -7.91 -1.98 -0.06
CA ALA A 22 -7.18 -3.21 -0.33
C ALA A 22 -5.94 -3.35 0.57
N LEU A 23 -5.18 -2.27 0.75
CA LEU A 23 -4.03 -2.27 1.66
C LEU A 23 -4.45 -2.49 3.12
N ILE A 24 -5.52 -1.82 3.58
CA ILE A 24 -6.07 -2.00 4.93
C ILE A 24 -6.57 -3.43 5.16
N ASP A 25 -7.22 -4.03 4.16
CA ASP A 25 -7.75 -5.40 4.25
C ASP A 25 -6.62 -6.41 4.41
N THR A 26 -5.55 -6.27 3.62
CA THR A 26 -4.34 -7.11 3.73
C THR A 26 -3.68 -6.95 5.11
N LEU A 27 -3.55 -5.72 5.62
CA LEU A 27 -3.00 -5.47 6.96
C LEU A 27 -3.88 -6.04 8.08
N ASN A 28 -5.20 -5.92 7.96
CA ASN A 28 -6.14 -6.53 8.90
C ASN A 28 -6.09 -8.05 8.86
N ALA A 29 -5.96 -8.66 7.68
CA ALA A 29 -5.79 -10.11 7.54
C ALA A 29 -4.53 -10.59 8.27
N TRP A 30 -3.44 -9.83 8.19
CA TRP A 30 -2.22 -10.12 8.95
C TRP A 30 -2.44 -9.93 10.45
N GLY A 31 -3.01 -8.80 10.89
CA GLY A 31 -3.34 -8.52 12.28
C GLY A 31 -4.26 -9.58 12.92
N ALA A 32 -5.18 -10.15 12.14
CA ALA A 32 -6.06 -11.24 12.52
C ALA A 32 -5.40 -12.63 12.42
N SER A 33 -4.11 -12.72 12.11
CA SER A 33 -3.37 -13.98 11.88
C SER A 33 -3.99 -14.88 10.81
N SER A 34 -4.75 -14.30 9.87
CA SER A 34 -5.34 -15.01 8.73
C SER A 34 -4.34 -15.20 7.58
N ILE A 35 -3.29 -14.37 7.54
CA ILE A 35 -2.12 -14.53 6.68
C ILE A 35 -0.84 -14.40 7.52
N THR A 36 0.26 -15.01 7.06
CA THR A 36 1.57 -14.90 7.68
C THR A 36 2.26 -13.58 7.31
N ALA A 37 3.34 -13.23 8.03
CA ALA A 37 4.19 -12.09 7.66
C ALA A 37 4.80 -12.25 6.26
N GLU A 38 5.12 -13.49 5.85
CA GLU A 38 5.61 -13.82 4.50
C GLU A 38 4.53 -13.51 3.46
N GLN A 39 3.30 -13.94 3.69
CA GLN A 39 2.19 -13.66 2.77
C GLN A 39 1.86 -12.17 2.69
N LEU A 40 2.01 -11.42 3.79
CA LEU A 40 1.92 -9.96 3.77
C LEU A 40 3.01 -9.35 2.88
N GLN A 41 4.28 -9.75 3.08
CA GLN A 41 5.40 -9.23 2.31
C GLN A 41 5.31 -9.61 0.83
N ASP A 42 4.95 -10.85 0.51
CA ASP A 42 4.73 -11.32 -0.85
C ASP A 42 3.65 -10.49 -1.55
N TRP A 43 2.60 -10.10 -0.83
CA TRP A 43 1.56 -9.22 -1.37
C TRP A 43 2.13 -7.84 -1.69
N MET A 44 2.98 -7.27 -0.83
CA MET A 44 3.64 -5.98 -1.11
C MET A 44 4.55 -6.09 -2.33
N VAL A 45 5.42 -7.10 -2.40
CA VAL A 45 6.34 -7.34 -3.53
C VAL A 45 5.59 -7.55 -4.85
N THR A 46 4.41 -8.18 -4.81
CA THR A 46 3.61 -8.46 -6.01
C THR A 46 2.87 -7.23 -6.54
N HIS A 47 2.46 -6.32 -5.65
CA HIS A 47 1.53 -5.24 -5.98
C HIS A 47 2.15 -3.83 -5.89
N TYR A 48 3.28 -3.69 -5.22
CA TYR A 48 3.96 -2.41 -5.09
C TYR A 48 5.07 -2.30 -6.13
N ASP A 49 4.73 -1.63 -7.22
CA ASP A 49 5.66 -1.14 -8.22
C ASP A 49 5.23 0.29 -8.57
N PRO A 50 5.86 1.34 -8.04
CA PRO A 50 5.44 2.71 -8.31
C PRO A 50 5.47 3.10 -9.80
N ASP A 51 6.29 2.44 -10.62
CA ASP A 51 6.38 2.68 -12.06
C ASP A 51 5.20 2.03 -12.80
N GLU A 52 4.75 0.85 -12.35
CA GLU A 52 3.74 0.01 -13.02
C GLU A 52 2.38 -0.11 -12.31
N THR A 53 2.26 0.34 -11.06
CA THR A 53 1.02 0.35 -10.26
C THR A 53 0.73 1.71 -9.62
N ASP A 54 -0.48 2.24 -9.84
CA ASP A 54 -0.97 3.43 -9.15
C ASP A 54 -1.35 3.10 -7.71
N ILE A 55 -1.09 4.03 -6.79
CA ILE A 55 -1.36 3.85 -5.36
C ILE A 55 -2.36 4.90 -4.90
N GLY A 56 -3.50 4.46 -4.37
CA GLY A 56 -4.47 5.34 -3.71
C GLY A 56 -5.18 6.32 -4.64
N LEU A 57 -5.50 5.95 -5.89
CA LEU A 57 -6.22 6.85 -6.80
C LEU A 57 -7.49 7.45 -6.14
N GLY A 58 -7.58 8.77 -6.18
CA GLY A 58 -8.70 9.54 -5.60
C GLY A 58 -8.56 9.87 -4.11
N GLU A 59 -7.50 9.40 -3.45
CA GLU A 59 -7.18 9.78 -2.07
C GLU A 59 -6.38 11.10 -2.01
N PRO A 60 -6.42 11.82 -0.88
CA PRO A 60 -5.55 12.97 -0.64
C PRO A 60 -4.06 12.60 -0.70
N GLU A 61 -3.20 13.58 -1.04
CA GLU A 61 -1.76 13.38 -1.20
C GLU A 61 -1.09 12.74 0.03
N TRP A 62 -1.44 13.18 1.24
CA TRP A 62 -0.90 12.59 2.48
C TRP A 62 -1.31 11.12 2.68
N THR A 63 -2.51 10.74 2.25
CA THR A 63 -2.95 9.34 2.30
C THR A 63 -2.18 8.50 1.30
N VAL A 64 -1.99 9.01 0.08
CA VAL A 64 -1.18 8.35 -0.96
C VAL A 64 0.26 8.18 -0.48
N GLU A 65 0.86 9.21 0.12
CA GLU A 65 2.22 9.13 0.69
C GLU A 65 2.29 8.08 1.81
N ALA A 66 1.33 8.05 2.73
CA ALA A 66 1.27 7.04 3.79
C ALA A 66 1.19 5.62 3.23
N MET A 67 0.35 5.40 2.21
CA MET A 67 0.23 4.10 1.55
C MET A 67 1.55 3.66 0.89
N ASN A 68 2.21 4.55 0.15
CA ASN A 68 3.50 4.27 -0.48
C ASN A 68 4.57 3.89 0.56
N ILE A 69 4.66 4.66 1.66
CA ILE A 69 5.61 4.37 2.73
C ILE A 69 5.32 3.00 3.36
N VAL A 70 4.05 2.71 3.71
CA VAL A 70 3.70 1.43 4.34
C VAL A 70 4.03 0.26 3.43
N MET A 71 3.67 0.34 2.13
CA MET A 71 3.94 -0.73 1.17
C MET A 71 5.45 -0.95 1.00
N ASN A 72 6.23 0.13 0.80
CA ASN A 72 7.68 0.08 0.66
C ASN A 72 8.38 -0.53 1.90
N GLU A 73 8.00 -0.11 3.11
CA GLU A 73 8.66 -0.63 4.33
C GLU A 73 8.43 -2.14 4.50
N TYR A 74 7.20 -2.62 4.28
CA TYR A 74 6.92 -4.06 4.35
C TYR A 74 7.51 -4.84 3.17
N GLU A 75 7.70 -4.23 2.00
CA GLU A 75 8.40 -4.83 0.86
C GLU A 75 9.88 -5.12 1.22
N ILE A 76 10.59 -4.14 1.77
CA ILE A 76 12.06 -4.21 1.92
C ILE A 76 12.53 -4.75 3.28
N ALA A 77 11.70 -4.66 4.32
CA ALA A 77 12.11 -5.05 5.66
C ALA A 77 12.32 -6.57 5.78
N LYS A 78 13.26 -7.00 6.63
CA LYS A 78 13.40 -8.42 6.95
C LYS A 78 12.19 -8.88 7.76
N LEU A 79 11.60 -10.02 7.40
CA LEU A 79 10.43 -10.60 8.08
C LEU A 79 10.57 -10.66 9.61
N ALA A 80 11.76 -11.00 10.12
CA ALA A 80 12.05 -11.08 11.54
C ALA A 80 11.89 -9.74 12.29
N LYS A 81 11.80 -8.62 11.57
CA LYS A 81 11.56 -7.29 12.14
C LYS A 81 10.08 -6.95 12.31
N PHE A 82 9.17 -7.68 11.67
CA PHE A 82 7.75 -7.29 11.68
C PHE A 82 7.18 -7.49 13.07
N ARG A 83 6.49 -6.47 13.61
CA ARG A 83 5.82 -6.53 14.91
C ARG A 83 4.32 -6.68 14.73
N LEU A 84 3.83 -7.92 14.78
CA LEU A 84 2.41 -8.21 14.63
C LEU A 84 1.58 -7.48 15.70
N GLU A 85 2.08 -7.36 16.93
CA GLU A 85 1.43 -6.62 18.01
C GLU A 85 1.14 -5.15 17.68
N ASN A 86 1.87 -4.59 16.71
CA ASN A 86 1.82 -3.18 16.32
C ASN A 86 1.29 -2.95 14.89
N PHE A 87 0.67 -3.96 14.26
CA PHE A 87 0.13 -3.84 12.88
C PHE A 87 -0.81 -2.65 12.71
N GLN A 88 -1.56 -2.31 13.77
CA GLN A 88 -2.51 -1.20 13.77
C GLN A 88 -1.84 0.16 13.52
N LEU A 89 -0.55 0.33 13.82
CA LEU A 89 0.18 1.57 13.55
C LEU A 89 0.26 1.88 12.04
N ALA A 90 0.37 0.84 11.19
CA ALA A 90 0.35 1.02 9.74
C ALA A 90 -1.03 1.49 9.27
N ILE A 91 -2.09 0.92 9.81
CA ILE A 91 -3.47 1.29 9.49
C ILE A 91 -3.79 2.71 9.97
N ASP A 92 -3.38 3.06 11.18
CA ASP A 92 -3.57 4.40 11.76
C ASP A 92 -2.81 5.45 10.95
N PHE A 93 -1.64 5.12 10.43
CA PHE A 93 -0.88 5.99 9.54
C PHE A 93 -1.59 6.19 8.20
N ILE A 94 -2.08 5.12 7.55
CA ILE A 94 -2.86 5.22 6.30
C ILE A 94 -4.14 6.03 6.48
N LYS A 95 -4.78 5.95 7.65
CA LYS A 95 -6.03 6.66 7.96
C LYS A 95 -5.84 8.07 8.52
N ALA A 96 -4.60 8.50 8.74
CA ALA A 96 -4.33 9.80 9.34
C ALA A 96 -4.84 10.93 8.45
N ASP A 97 -5.44 11.95 9.08
CA ASP A 97 -5.58 13.25 8.43
C ASP A 97 -4.21 13.95 8.36
N GLU A 98 -4.15 15.03 7.58
CA GLU A 98 -2.93 15.82 7.37
C GLU A 98 -2.31 16.30 8.69
N SER A 99 -3.13 16.67 9.68
CA SER A 99 -2.65 17.20 10.96
C SER A 99 -1.91 16.16 11.81
N ARG A 100 -2.19 14.88 11.58
CA ARG A 100 -1.60 13.75 12.32
C ARG A 100 -0.57 12.96 11.52
N PHE A 101 -0.47 13.20 10.21
CA PHE A 101 0.40 12.45 9.29
C PHE A 101 1.81 12.21 9.85
N ASN A 102 2.52 13.28 10.26
CA ASN A 102 3.89 13.18 10.75
C ASN A 102 4.00 12.41 12.08
N GLN A 103 3.01 12.54 12.96
CA GLN A 103 2.98 11.82 14.23
C GLN A 103 2.81 10.32 13.99
N THR A 104 1.83 9.94 13.18
CA THR A 104 1.54 8.53 12.88
C THR A 104 2.64 7.89 12.04
N ARG A 105 3.26 8.64 11.12
CA ARG A 105 4.46 8.20 10.38
C ARG A 105 5.58 7.83 11.33
N HIS A 106 5.88 8.69 12.30
CA HIS A 106 6.94 8.46 13.26
C HIS A 106 6.68 7.19 14.10
N LEU A 107 5.44 7.02 14.59
CA LEU A 107 5.05 5.84 15.34
C LEU A 107 5.20 4.56 14.50
N PHE A 108 4.68 4.55 13.27
CA PHE A 108 4.82 3.41 12.37
C PHE A 108 6.28 3.02 12.11
N LEU A 109 7.13 3.99 11.72
CA LEU A 109 8.53 3.70 11.37
C LEU A 109 9.37 3.25 12.57
N ARG A 110 9.01 3.67 13.79
CA ARG A 110 9.77 3.31 15.01
C ARG A 110 9.26 2.08 15.73
N GLU A 111 7.95 1.86 15.73
CA GLU A 111 7.31 0.83 16.54
C GLU A 111 6.66 -0.26 15.70
N GLY A 112 6.47 -0.07 14.38
CA GLY A 112 5.97 -1.11 13.48
C GLY A 112 6.99 -2.22 13.20
N PHE A 113 8.27 -1.94 13.42
CA PHE A 113 9.38 -2.86 13.18
C PHE A 113 10.32 -2.95 14.39
N SER A 114 11.09 -4.03 14.50
CA SER A 114 12.21 -4.11 15.45
C SER A 114 13.49 -3.52 14.84
N ASP A 115 14.35 -2.97 15.71
CA ASP A 115 15.69 -2.51 15.36
C ASP A 115 16.56 -3.61 14.71
#